data_AF-A0A3M7P4D5-F1
#
_entry.id   AF-A0A3M7P4D5-F1
#
_cell.length_a   1.000
_cell.length_b   1.000
_cell.length_c   1.000
_cell.angle_alpha   90.00
_cell.angle_beta   90.00
_cell.angle_gamma   90.00
#
_symmetry.space_group_name_H-M   'P 1'
#
loop_
_entity.id
_entity.type
_entity.pdbx_description
1 polymer ?
#
loop_
_entity_poly.entity_id
_entity_poly.type
_entity_poly.pdbx_seq_one_letter_code
_entity_poly.pdbx_strand_id
1 'polypeptide(L)'
;IIDVAKNKKVIIQDIRIEIKEKKFNGFFPDSIQISFRTPKINKTIVLQKSDPGSKKHPLINDWILNSEHNEDMDNDMFDLANKIAFYHDKNFTCSLTLIKFSIDNLKALGTCYDLNTVYSFLPVDMDHNRNKRSDLENPHIIIEKPKNLEQSFDFIKIGSGKKNEMVEPKNLNFRENITNYVIEVLVVTDYSIYQNFKKLTRLQNKKALISYMKIYFSQMINEVNFKYLNSFKDHPELRISVKLKNFIFSTKSSDSKWSHRKRVGINEIPFYKQKEVVLADDTIMAFSEFMVGKKLNYTYDHAVGITSKDLWSSDQYLGSHERSLTSGMAFFGRICSPKFKFSIIEDNAILGGTTTLAHEIGHSIGSDHDGIQGLYKNCSASDGFIMSPSILISLNSNKFSKCSIEAIKNYMLKNR
;
A
#
# COMPACT_ATOMS: atom_id res chain seq x y z
N ILE A 1 -11.89 4.47 -19.60
CA ILE A 1 -12.96 4.27 -18.59
C ILE A 1 -12.43 3.24 -17.62
N ILE A 2 -11.92 3.69 -16.46
CA ILE A 2 -11.50 2.83 -15.36
C ILE A 2 -12.79 2.24 -14.80
N ASP A 3 -12.84 0.92 -14.61
CA ASP A 3 -14.05 0.27 -14.10
C ASP A 3 -14.24 0.63 -12.62
N VAL A 4 -15.41 1.18 -12.33
CA VAL A 4 -15.77 2.00 -11.15
C VAL A 4 -16.48 1.13 -10.10
N ALA A 5 -16.38 -0.20 -10.19
CA ALA A 5 -17.19 -1.15 -9.42
C ALA A 5 -17.23 -0.91 -7.89
N LYS A 6 -16.20 -0.27 -7.31
CA LYS A 6 -16.17 0.15 -5.89
C LYS A 6 -15.88 1.66 -5.65
N ASN A 7 -15.52 2.44 -6.66
CA ASN A 7 -15.06 3.84 -6.49
C ASN A 7 -15.76 4.81 -7.44
N LYS A 8 -16.89 5.42 -7.04
CA LYS A 8 -17.64 6.38 -7.88
C LYS A 8 -16.83 7.64 -8.24
N LYS A 9 -16.88 7.95 -9.55
CA LYS A 9 -16.54 9.22 -10.25
C LYS A 9 -15.04 9.53 -10.39
N VAL A 10 -14.46 9.09 -11.51
CA VAL A 10 -13.19 9.64 -12.04
C VAL A 10 -13.49 11.03 -12.61
N ILE A 11 -12.96 12.08 -11.98
CA ILE A 11 -12.96 13.41 -12.56
C ILE A 11 -11.60 13.61 -13.20
N ILE A 12 -11.53 13.48 -14.52
CA ILE A 12 -10.35 13.88 -15.29
C ILE A 12 -10.32 15.40 -15.23
N GLN A 13 -9.40 15.97 -14.46
CA GLN A 13 -9.12 17.40 -14.47
C GLN A 13 -7.64 17.66 -14.57
N ASP A 14 -7.32 18.74 -15.26
CA ASP A 14 -5.97 19.23 -15.50
C ASP A 14 -5.27 19.53 -14.17
N ILE A 15 -4.16 18.83 -13.92
CA ILE A 15 -3.27 19.12 -12.79
C ILE A 15 -2.16 20.04 -13.28
N ARG A 16 -2.07 21.22 -12.67
CA ARG A 16 -0.91 22.10 -12.80
C ARG A 16 0.11 21.82 -11.71
N ILE A 17 1.00 20.86 -11.94
CA ILE A 17 2.18 20.72 -11.10
C ILE A 17 3.14 21.89 -11.40
N GLU A 18 3.03 22.96 -10.63
CA GLU A 18 3.97 24.09 -10.68
C GLU A 18 5.18 23.82 -9.78
N ILE A 19 6.27 23.36 -10.40
CA ILE A 19 7.55 23.19 -9.72
C ILE A 19 8.20 24.58 -9.61
N LYS A 20 8.23 25.16 -8.41
CA LYS A 20 8.69 26.55 -8.17
C LYS A 20 10.21 26.77 -8.26
N GLU A 21 11.01 25.73 -8.43
CA GLU A 21 12.46 25.88 -8.55
C GLU A 21 12.89 26.17 -9.99
N LYS A 22 13.59 27.30 -10.17
CA LYS A 22 13.93 27.90 -11.47
C LYS A 22 14.96 27.12 -12.31
N LYS A 23 15.62 26.09 -11.77
CA LYS A 23 16.58 25.25 -12.51
C LYS A 23 16.67 23.84 -11.91
N PHE A 24 16.17 22.85 -12.65
CA PHE A 24 16.43 21.44 -12.36
C PHE A 24 17.81 21.06 -12.91
N ASN A 25 18.84 21.07 -12.07
CA ASN A 25 20.22 20.74 -12.45
C ASN A 25 20.48 19.22 -12.54
N GLY A 26 19.45 18.42 -12.82
CA GLY A 26 19.52 16.96 -12.89
C GLY A 26 19.23 16.20 -11.59
N PHE A 27 19.22 16.88 -10.43
CA PHE A 27 18.91 16.31 -9.11
C PHE A 27 17.49 16.66 -8.64
N PHE A 28 16.85 15.75 -7.89
CA PHE A 28 15.56 15.99 -7.25
C PHE A 28 15.65 17.04 -6.13
N PRO A 29 14.80 18.09 -6.16
CA PRO A 29 14.83 19.20 -5.21
C PRO A 29 14.44 18.78 -3.80
N ASP A 30 14.93 19.45 -2.76
CA ASP A 30 14.63 19.08 -1.36
C ASP A 30 13.22 19.47 -0.93
N SER A 31 12.61 20.44 -1.62
CA SER A 31 11.20 20.77 -1.43
C SER A 31 10.53 21.01 -2.77
N ILE A 32 9.26 20.67 -2.85
CA ILE A 32 8.42 20.95 -4.01
C ILE A 32 7.12 21.57 -3.56
N GLN A 33 6.53 22.36 -4.44
CA GLN A 33 5.15 22.79 -4.30
C GLN A 33 4.33 22.10 -5.38
N ILE A 34 3.15 21.61 -5.04
CA ILE A 34 2.21 21.05 -6.01
C ILE A 34 0.88 21.77 -5.85
N SER A 35 0.37 22.29 -6.95
CA SER A 35 -0.94 22.89 -7.04
C SER A 35 -1.86 21.97 -7.83
N PHE A 36 -3.09 21.80 -7.39
CA PHE A 36 -4.08 21.05 -8.15
C PHE A 36 -5.47 21.58 -7.89
N ARG A 37 -6.29 21.54 -8.96
CA ARG A 37 -7.66 22.03 -8.95
C ARG A 37 -8.59 20.91 -9.34
N THR A 38 -9.62 20.72 -8.54
CA THR A 38 -10.81 19.92 -8.86
C THR A 38 -12.03 20.86 -8.96
N PRO A 39 -13.25 20.44 -9.37
CA PRO A 39 -14.42 21.32 -9.27
C PRO A 39 -14.71 21.74 -7.83
N LYS A 40 -14.26 20.96 -6.84
CA LYS A 40 -14.57 21.16 -5.42
C LYS A 40 -13.45 21.86 -4.65
N ILE A 41 -12.21 21.74 -5.08
CA ILE A 41 -11.05 22.25 -4.33
C ILE A 41 -10.02 22.90 -5.25
N ASN A 42 -9.33 23.91 -4.73
CA ASN A 42 -8.09 24.42 -5.28
C ASN A 42 -7.06 24.35 -4.15
N LYS A 43 -6.06 23.47 -4.26
CA LYS A 43 -5.10 23.23 -3.19
C LYS A 43 -3.68 23.43 -3.70
N THR A 44 -2.86 23.96 -2.80
CA THR A 44 -1.42 24.10 -2.97
C THR A 44 -0.76 23.49 -1.74
N ILE A 45 0.13 22.54 -1.96
CA ILE A 45 0.75 21.76 -0.90
C ILE A 45 2.25 21.82 -1.08
N VAL A 46 2.96 22.14 -0.01
CA VAL A 46 4.41 22.09 0.05
C VAL A 46 4.80 20.73 0.59
N LEU A 47 5.65 20.03 -0.15
CA LEU A 47 6.15 18.71 0.20
C LEU A 47 7.65 18.77 0.33
N GLN A 48 8.17 18.02 1.29
CA GLN A 48 9.60 17.87 1.52
C GLN A 48 10.03 16.51 0.98
N LYS A 49 11.20 16.49 0.36
CA LYS A 49 11.84 15.26 -0.07
C LYS A 49 12.05 14.39 1.15
N SER A 50 11.62 13.15 1.06
CA SER A 50 11.76 12.18 2.12
C SER A 50 13.25 11.80 2.21
N ASP A 51 13.90 12.06 3.35
CA ASP A 51 15.36 12.02 3.52
C ASP A 51 15.93 10.59 3.54
N PRO A 52 16.69 10.16 2.52
CA PRO A 52 17.36 8.86 2.44
C PRO A 52 18.66 8.89 3.25
N GLY A 53 18.58 9.02 4.57
CA GLY A 53 19.77 9.14 5.40
C GLY A 53 19.48 9.46 6.85
N SER A 54 18.25 9.86 7.17
CA SER A 54 17.86 9.98 8.56
C SER A 54 17.86 8.58 9.20
N LYS A 55 18.66 8.40 10.25
CA LYS A 55 18.60 7.22 11.16
C LYS A 55 17.19 7.00 11.76
N LYS A 56 16.24 7.90 11.49
CA LYS A 56 14.85 7.89 11.94
C LYS A 56 13.88 7.36 10.88
N HIS A 57 14.17 7.49 9.58
CA HIS A 57 13.25 7.19 8.46
C HIS A 57 13.97 6.65 7.22
N PRO A 58 14.60 5.47 7.26
CA PRO A 58 15.22 4.88 6.07
C PRO A 58 14.15 4.52 5.03
N LEU A 59 14.17 5.21 3.90
CA LEU A 59 13.22 5.08 2.79
C LEU A 59 13.76 4.20 1.67
N ILE A 60 12.93 3.89 0.69
CA ILE A 60 13.29 3.08 -0.49
C ILE A 60 14.56 3.59 -1.21
N ASN A 61 14.80 4.91 -1.21
CA ASN A 61 15.97 5.53 -1.85
C ASN A 61 17.32 5.13 -1.22
N ASP A 62 17.37 4.91 0.10
CA ASP A 62 18.58 4.42 0.80
C ASP A 62 19.00 3.00 0.36
N TRP A 63 18.06 2.26 -0.25
CA TRP A 63 18.19 0.80 -0.46
C TRP A 63 18.41 0.46 -1.92
N ILE A 64 17.94 1.33 -2.82
CA ILE A 64 18.32 1.23 -4.23
C ILE A 64 19.82 1.53 -4.42
N LEU A 65 20.43 2.36 -3.57
CA LEU A 65 21.86 2.70 -3.65
C LEU A 65 22.78 1.67 -2.96
N ASN A 66 22.25 0.84 -2.05
CA ASN A 66 23.04 -0.12 -1.25
C ASN A 66 22.87 -1.59 -1.69
N SER A 67 22.28 -1.87 -2.86
CA SER A 67 22.13 -3.23 -3.39
C SER A 67 23.41 -3.76 -4.06
N GLU A 68 24.60 -3.62 -3.46
CA GLU A 68 25.90 -3.94 -4.10
C GLU A 68 26.15 -5.45 -4.43
N HIS A 69 25.13 -6.33 -4.50
CA HIS A 69 25.35 -7.78 -4.54
C HIS A 69 24.48 -8.62 -5.51
N ASN A 70 23.92 -8.08 -6.61
CA ASN A 70 23.37 -8.92 -7.71
C ASN A 70 23.39 -8.22 -9.08
N GLU A 71 24.47 -8.43 -9.86
CA GLU A 71 24.81 -7.72 -11.11
C GLU A 71 23.67 -7.58 -12.17
N ASP A 72 22.72 -8.51 -12.25
CA ASP A 72 21.60 -8.46 -13.22
C ASP A 72 20.32 -7.79 -12.68
N MET A 73 20.09 -7.78 -11.36
CA MET A 73 18.97 -7.06 -10.72
C MET A 73 19.32 -5.61 -10.40
N ASP A 74 20.61 -5.33 -10.22
CA ASP A 74 21.12 -4.04 -9.75
C ASP A 74 20.90 -2.93 -10.77
N ASN A 75 21.08 -3.19 -12.06
CA ASN A 75 20.95 -2.16 -13.10
C ASN A 75 19.53 -1.56 -13.19
N ASP A 76 18.50 -2.39 -13.02
CA ASP A 76 17.09 -2.01 -13.20
C ASP A 76 16.51 -1.30 -11.96
N MET A 77 17.01 -1.63 -10.75
CA MET A 77 16.67 -0.92 -9.51
C MET A 77 17.48 0.37 -9.40
N PHE A 78 18.78 0.36 -9.68
CA PHE A 78 19.66 1.54 -9.67
C PHE A 78 19.17 2.63 -10.65
N ASP A 79 18.70 2.23 -11.83
CA ASP A 79 18.05 3.12 -12.79
C ASP A 79 16.76 3.74 -12.22
N LEU A 80 16.02 3.02 -11.36
CA LEU A 80 14.84 3.52 -10.67
C LEU A 80 15.16 4.61 -9.64
N ALA A 81 16.19 4.45 -8.80
CA ALA A 81 16.56 5.50 -7.81
C ALA A 81 16.91 6.82 -8.46
N ASN A 82 17.61 6.75 -9.58
CA ASN A 82 18.00 7.94 -10.32
C ASN A 82 16.80 8.59 -11.05
N LYS A 83 15.67 7.87 -11.14
CA LYS A 83 14.44 8.29 -11.82
C LYS A 83 13.30 8.68 -10.89
N ILE A 84 13.36 8.39 -9.58
CA ILE A 84 12.27 8.73 -8.66
C ILE A 84 12.76 9.36 -7.36
N ALA A 85 11.93 10.19 -6.75
CA ALA A 85 12.10 10.65 -5.39
C ALA A 85 10.77 10.75 -4.66
N PHE A 86 10.78 10.35 -3.38
CA PHE A 86 9.61 10.39 -2.52
C PHE A 86 9.52 11.72 -1.79
N TYR A 87 8.31 12.21 -1.62
CA TYR A 87 7.98 13.48 -0.99
C TYR A 87 6.76 13.30 -0.10
N HIS A 88 6.72 14.05 1.00
CA HIS A 88 5.52 14.14 1.83
C HIS A 88 5.37 15.51 2.48
N ASP A 89 4.17 15.85 2.92
CA ASP A 89 3.94 17.06 3.70
C ASP A 89 4.26 16.83 5.19
N LYS A 90 4.43 17.91 5.95
CA LYS A 90 4.73 17.84 7.38
C LYS A 90 3.58 17.30 8.22
N ASN A 91 2.34 17.40 7.74
CA ASN A 91 1.15 16.99 8.50
C ASN A 91 0.75 15.53 8.25
N PHE A 92 1.54 14.80 7.46
CA PHE A 92 1.25 13.44 7.06
C PHE A 92 -0.11 13.26 6.34
N THR A 93 -0.45 14.21 5.48
CA THR A 93 -1.68 14.21 4.66
C THR A 93 -1.43 13.92 3.19
N CYS A 94 -0.23 14.12 2.68
CA CYS A 94 0.15 13.88 1.30
C CYS A 94 1.47 13.11 1.23
N SER A 95 1.50 12.09 0.38
CA SER A 95 2.71 11.36 0.03
C SER A 95 2.72 11.12 -1.47
N LEU A 96 3.80 11.54 -2.13
CA LEU A 96 3.95 11.48 -3.58
C LEU A 96 5.35 11.04 -3.98
N THR A 97 5.44 10.32 -5.08
CA THR A 97 6.67 10.08 -5.84
C THR A 97 6.72 11.06 -7.00
N LEU A 98 7.80 11.82 -7.12
CA LEU A 98 8.16 12.47 -8.38
C LEU A 98 8.96 11.51 -9.25
N ILE A 99 8.61 11.47 -10.53
CA ILE A 99 9.19 10.57 -11.53
C ILE A 99 9.80 11.43 -12.64
N LYS A 100 11.09 11.21 -12.90
CA LYS A 100 11.86 11.85 -13.97
C LYS A 100 11.72 11.03 -15.26
N PHE A 101 10.93 11.56 -16.20
CA PHE A 101 10.79 10.99 -17.55
C PHE A 101 11.84 11.56 -18.52
N SER A 102 12.17 12.84 -18.39
CA SER A 102 13.27 13.52 -19.09
C SER A 102 13.84 14.64 -18.21
N ILE A 103 14.84 15.38 -18.69
CA ILE A 103 15.46 16.49 -17.95
C ILE A 103 14.41 17.55 -17.53
N ASP A 104 13.39 17.79 -18.36
CA ASP A 104 12.39 18.83 -18.14
C ASP A 104 10.97 18.29 -17.86
N ASN A 105 10.80 16.96 -17.76
CA ASN A 105 9.49 16.32 -17.58
C ASN A 105 9.44 15.50 -16.28
N LEU A 106 8.76 16.08 -15.29
CA LEU A 106 8.50 15.48 -13.99
C LEU A 106 7.00 15.17 -13.83
N LYS A 107 6.68 13.93 -13.48
CA LYS A 107 5.30 13.52 -13.16
C LYS A 107 5.19 13.09 -11.70
N ALA A 108 4.01 13.22 -11.11
CA ALA A 108 3.71 12.82 -9.74
C ALA A 108 2.84 11.57 -9.69
N LEU A 109 3.13 10.68 -8.74
CA LEU A 109 2.35 9.49 -8.42
C LEU A 109 2.16 9.42 -6.91
N GLY A 110 0.93 9.30 -6.42
CA GLY A 110 0.69 9.09 -4.99
C GLY A 110 -0.67 9.58 -4.54
N THR A 111 -0.81 9.90 -3.25
CA THR A 111 -2.08 10.30 -2.66
C THR A 111 -1.98 11.53 -1.78
N CYS A 112 -3.07 12.30 -1.77
CA CYS A 112 -3.33 13.36 -0.79
C CYS A 112 -4.68 13.16 -0.14
N TYR A 113 -4.71 13.29 1.18
CA TYR A 113 -5.87 13.18 2.04
C TYR A 113 -6.40 14.58 2.37
N ASP A 114 -7.72 14.69 2.32
CA ASP A 114 -8.50 15.79 2.86
C ASP A 114 -9.50 15.24 3.88
N LEU A 115 -10.20 16.12 4.61
CA LEU A 115 -11.12 15.74 5.70
C LEU A 115 -12.03 14.55 5.38
N ASN A 116 -12.57 14.48 4.15
CA ASN A 116 -13.51 13.43 3.73
C ASN A 116 -13.21 12.83 2.35
N THR A 117 -12.01 13.08 1.81
CA THR A 117 -11.69 12.76 0.41
C THR A 117 -10.23 12.35 0.26
N VAL A 118 -9.97 11.35 -0.58
CA VAL A 118 -8.61 11.03 -1.04
C VAL A 118 -8.49 11.34 -2.52
N TYR A 119 -7.41 12.05 -2.87
CA TYR A 119 -7.00 12.32 -4.23
C TYR A 119 -5.84 11.39 -4.58
N SER A 120 -6.04 10.51 -5.56
CA SER A 120 -4.95 9.72 -6.13
C SER A 120 -4.47 10.37 -7.42
N PHE A 121 -3.16 10.64 -7.50
CA PHE A 121 -2.48 11.22 -8.64
C PHE A 121 -1.83 10.10 -9.42
N LEU A 122 -2.23 9.89 -10.67
CA LEU A 122 -1.64 8.86 -11.53
C LEU A 122 -1.07 9.51 -12.79
N PRO A 123 0.23 9.33 -13.07
CA PRO A 123 0.81 9.82 -14.31
C PRO A 123 0.25 9.02 -15.49
N VAL A 124 -0.18 9.72 -16.53
CA VAL A 124 -0.57 9.12 -17.80
C VAL A 124 0.44 9.46 -18.89
N ASP A 125 0.73 8.49 -19.76
CA ASP A 125 1.45 8.73 -21.01
C ASP A 125 0.45 8.91 -22.15
N MET A 126 0.54 10.06 -22.81
CA MET A 126 -0.04 10.27 -24.13
C MET A 126 1.13 10.04 -25.09
N ASP A 127 1.13 8.88 -25.75
CA ASP A 127 1.95 8.48 -26.91
C ASP A 127 3.16 9.36 -27.25
N HIS A 128 4.36 8.76 -27.28
CA HIS A 128 5.66 9.37 -27.63
C HIS A 128 5.74 10.07 -29.02
N ASN A 129 4.64 10.21 -29.75
CA ASN A 129 4.59 10.71 -31.14
C ASN A 129 3.84 12.04 -31.35
N ARG A 130 3.52 12.82 -30.31
CA ARG A 130 3.02 14.18 -30.51
C ARG A 130 4.13 15.23 -30.38
N ASN A 131 4.72 15.57 -31.53
CA ASN A 131 5.38 16.85 -31.80
C ASN A 131 4.38 18.01 -31.67
N LYS A 132 3.92 18.33 -30.46
CA LYS A 132 3.27 19.62 -30.18
C LYS A 132 3.93 20.24 -28.97
N ARG A 133 4.76 21.25 -29.23
CA ARG A 133 4.96 22.39 -28.36
C ARG A 133 3.59 22.98 -28.05
N SER A 134 2.95 22.50 -26.99
CA SER A 134 1.95 23.28 -26.26
C SER A 134 2.45 23.30 -24.83
N ASP A 135 2.52 24.49 -24.25
CA ASP A 135 2.92 24.78 -22.87
C ASP A 135 1.95 24.21 -21.81
N LEU A 136 1.37 23.04 -22.08
CA LEU A 136 0.32 22.39 -21.30
C LEU A 136 0.88 21.14 -20.63
N GLU A 137 1.21 21.34 -19.34
CA GLU A 137 0.74 20.53 -18.22
C GLU A 137 1.04 19.03 -18.25
N ASN A 138 1.87 18.56 -17.30
CA ASN A 138 2.10 17.15 -17.04
C ASN A 138 0.76 16.42 -16.79
N PRO A 139 0.29 15.54 -17.69
CA PRO A 139 -1.07 15.02 -17.60
C PRO A 139 -1.17 13.96 -16.51
N HIS A 140 -2.19 14.08 -15.67
CA HIS A 140 -2.46 13.16 -14.57
C HIS A 140 -3.95 12.82 -14.54
N ILE A 141 -4.27 11.61 -14.07
CA ILE A 141 -5.62 11.27 -13.65
C ILE A 141 -5.71 11.57 -12.15
N ILE A 142 -6.68 12.40 -11.76
CA ILE A 142 -7.09 12.55 -10.35
C ILE A 142 -8.29 11.63 -10.11
N ILE A 143 -8.18 10.78 -9.10
CA ILE A 143 -9.30 9.98 -8.64
C ILE A 143 -9.73 10.51 -7.28
N GLU A 144 -10.98 10.97 -7.21
CA GLU A 144 -11.63 11.39 -5.97
C GLU A 144 -12.30 10.16 -5.35
N LYS A 145 -11.84 9.72 -4.18
CA LYS A 145 -12.47 8.62 -3.42
C LYS A 145 -13.36 9.20 -2.32
N PRO A 146 -14.66 8.85 -2.26
CA PRO A 146 -15.59 9.39 -1.29
C PRO A 146 -15.37 8.85 0.12
N LYS A 147 -15.86 9.59 1.12
CA LYS A 147 -15.73 9.34 2.56
C LYS A 147 -15.97 7.89 3.00
N ASN A 148 -17.00 7.25 2.46
CA ASN A 148 -17.39 5.89 2.82
C ASN A 148 -17.05 4.97 1.65
N LEU A 149 -15.98 4.20 1.79
CA LEU A 149 -15.74 3.07 0.90
C LEU A 149 -16.43 1.86 1.53
N GLU A 150 -17.32 1.22 0.77
CA GLU A 150 -17.92 -0.06 1.14
C GLU A 150 -16.83 -1.14 0.99
N GLN A 151 -15.92 -1.18 1.95
CA GLN A 151 -14.80 -2.11 2.04
C GLN A 151 -14.61 -2.52 3.49
N SER A 152 -14.49 -3.83 3.72
CA SER A 152 -14.23 -4.44 5.01
C SER A 152 -12.90 -5.19 5.01
N PHE A 153 -12.37 -5.41 6.21
CA PHE A 153 -11.15 -6.17 6.44
C PHE A 153 -11.45 -7.39 7.30
N ASP A 154 -10.62 -8.42 7.15
CA ASP A 154 -10.76 -9.67 7.89
C ASP A 154 -9.38 -10.27 8.17
N PHE A 155 -9.28 -11.20 9.13
CA PHE A 155 -8.01 -11.85 9.44
C PHE A 155 -8.22 -13.28 9.94
N ILE A 156 -7.20 -14.13 9.73
CA ILE A 156 -7.21 -15.51 10.21
C ILE A 156 -6.38 -15.63 11.49
N LYS A 157 -7.02 -16.12 12.56
CA LYS A 157 -6.34 -16.62 13.78
C LYS A 157 -6.08 -18.11 13.66
N ILE A 158 -4.85 -18.51 13.31
CA ILE A 158 -4.45 -19.93 13.32
C ILE A 158 -4.14 -20.34 14.76
N GLY A 159 -4.87 -21.34 15.27
CA GLY A 159 -4.80 -21.79 16.66
C GLY A 159 -3.40 -22.25 17.12
N SER A 160 -3.04 -21.87 18.33
CA SER A 160 -2.52 -22.84 19.30
C SER A 160 -3.68 -23.14 20.24
N GLY A 161 -4.01 -24.42 20.45
CA GLY A 161 -4.91 -24.84 21.52
C GLY A 161 -4.39 -24.37 22.86
N LYS A 162 -4.86 -23.19 23.29
CA LYS A 162 -4.99 -22.64 24.63
C LYS A 162 -5.68 -21.30 24.40
N LYS A 163 -6.84 -21.09 25.04
CA LYS A 163 -7.35 -19.74 25.27
C LYS A 163 -6.14 -18.96 25.81
N ASN A 164 -5.67 -17.95 25.09
CA ASN A 164 -4.72 -17.03 25.69
C ASN A 164 -5.50 -16.37 26.84
N GLU A 165 -5.26 -16.85 28.06
CA GLU A 165 -5.60 -16.09 29.25
C GLU A 165 -5.02 -14.70 29.04
N MET A 166 -5.90 -13.70 29.05
CA MET A 166 -5.51 -12.30 29.01
C MET A 166 -4.71 -12.04 30.29
N VAL A 167 -3.39 -12.06 30.16
CA VAL A 167 -2.51 -11.61 31.23
C VAL A 167 -2.65 -10.10 31.30
N GLU A 168 -3.13 -9.61 32.46
CA GLU A 168 -3.15 -8.19 32.81
C GLU A 168 -1.84 -7.49 32.40
N PRO A 169 -1.88 -6.20 32.02
CA PRO A 169 -0.69 -5.45 31.69
C PRO A 169 0.24 -5.44 32.90
N LYS A 170 1.27 -6.29 32.89
CA LYS A 170 2.38 -6.16 33.83
C LYS A 170 3.05 -4.84 33.53
N ASN A 171 3.24 -4.02 34.57
CA ASN A 171 4.08 -2.83 34.54
C ASN A 171 5.48 -3.21 34.04
N LEU A 172 5.70 -3.10 32.73
CA LEU A 172 7.00 -3.28 32.12
C LEU A 172 7.78 -2.00 32.40
N ASN A 173 8.74 -2.09 33.31
CA ASN A 173 9.76 -1.06 33.49
C ASN A 173 10.60 -0.97 32.22
N PHE A 174 10.19 -0.09 31.29
CA PHE A 174 10.93 0.20 30.08
C PHE A 174 12.26 0.87 30.46
N ARG A 175 13.37 0.15 30.29
CA ARG A 175 14.69 0.80 30.15
C ARG A 175 14.67 1.64 28.87
N GLU A 176 15.29 2.83 28.92
CA GLU A 176 15.33 3.90 27.89
C GLU A 176 15.94 3.51 26.51
N ASN A 177 16.02 2.23 26.15
CA ASN A 177 16.56 1.79 24.87
C ASN A 177 15.48 1.82 23.78
N ILE A 178 15.61 2.75 22.85
CA ILE A 178 14.74 2.92 21.68
C ILE A 178 14.65 1.62 20.85
N THR A 179 13.43 1.12 20.70
CA THR A 179 12.99 0.04 19.80
C THR A 179 12.99 0.35 18.31
N ASN A 180 14.02 0.10 17.49
CA ASN A 180 13.88 0.30 16.03
C ASN A 180 13.61 -1.02 15.30
N TYR A 181 12.40 -1.19 14.75
CA TYR A 181 12.07 -2.30 13.85
C TYR A 181 11.94 -1.83 12.40
N VAL A 182 12.41 -2.68 11.49
CA VAL A 182 12.25 -2.55 10.05
C VAL A 182 11.48 -3.78 9.60
N ILE A 183 10.37 -3.58 8.89
CA ILE A 183 9.60 -4.67 8.26
C ILE A 183 9.93 -4.66 6.77
N GLU A 184 10.66 -5.68 6.31
CA GLU A 184 10.98 -5.90 4.90
C GLU A 184 9.81 -6.59 4.17
N VAL A 185 9.14 -5.87 3.26
CA VAL A 185 7.95 -6.32 2.53
C VAL A 185 8.30 -6.76 1.10
N LEU A 186 7.97 -8.00 0.78
CA LEU A 186 8.00 -8.54 -0.58
C LEU A 186 6.63 -8.35 -1.25
N VAL A 187 6.59 -7.62 -2.37
CA VAL A 187 5.37 -7.41 -3.14
C VAL A 187 5.22 -8.51 -4.19
N VAL A 188 4.11 -9.23 -4.17
CA VAL A 188 3.82 -10.31 -5.12
C VAL A 188 2.48 -10.04 -5.80
N THR A 189 2.45 -9.94 -7.12
CA THR A 189 1.20 -9.68 -7.86
C THR A 189 0.79 -10.89 -8.67
N ASP A 190 -0.52 -11.10 -8.78
CA ASP A 190 -1.05 -12.01 -9.80
C ASP A 190 -1.15 -11.35 -11.18
N TYR A 191 -1.58 -12.13 -12.17
CA TYR A 191 -1.67 -11.69 -13.56
C TYR A 191 -2.78 -10.65 -13.79
N SER A 192 -3.82 -10.64 -12.95
CA SER A 192 -4.93 -9.69 -13.08
C SER A 192 -4.44 -8.24 -12.88
N ILE A 193 -3.47 -8.05 -11.99
CA ILE A 193 -2.79 -6.76 -11.81
C ILE A 193 -2.07 -6.32 -13.08
N TYR A 194 -1.27 -7.20 -13.70
CA TYR A 194 -0.58 -6.89 -14.94
C TYR A 194 -1.55 -6.49 -16.06
N GLN A 195 -2.68 -7.19 -16.18
CA GLN A 195 -3.74 -6.86 -17.14
C GLN A 195 -4.36 -5.49 -16.84
N ASN A 196 -4.62 -5.19 -15.57
CA ASN A 196 -5.22 -3.93 -15.16
C ASN A 196 -4.28 -2.75 -15.45
N PHE A 197 -2.98 -2.85 -15.13
CA PHE A 197 -1.99 -1.84 -15.49
C PHE A 197 -1.87 -1.67 -17.02
N LYS A 198 -1.92 -2.76 -17.79
CA LYS A 198 -1.93 -2.67 -19.25
C LYS A 198 -3.13 -1.88 -19.77
N LYS A 199 -4.33 -2.12 -19.20
CA LYS A 199 -5.56 -1.40 -19.56
C LYS A 199 -5.51 0.08 -19.15
N LEU A 200 -5.01 0.36 -17.94
CA LEU A 200 -4.91 1.71 -17.39
C LEU A 200 -3.92 2.58 -18.17
N THR A 201 -2.70 2.07 -18.37
CA THR A 201 -1.58 2.83 -18.97
C THR A 201 -1.60 2.79 -20.50
N ARG A 202 -2.28 1.81 -21.10
CA ARG A 202 -2.25 1.49 -22.54
C ARG A 202 -0.88 1.11 -23.10
N LEU A 203 0.13 0.95 -22.24
CA LEU A 203 1.49 0.55 -22.63
C LEU A 203 1.47 -0.87 -23.21
N GLN A 204 2.03 -1.02 -24.42
CA GLN A 204 2.23 -2.33 -25.03
C GLN A 204 3.61 -2.92 -24.72
N ASN A 205 4.60 -2.07 -24.45
CA ASN A 205 5.95 -2.49 -24.12
C ASN A 205 5.99 -3.11 -22.71
N LYS A 206 6.35 -4.39 -22.63
CA LYS A 206 6.42 -5.14 -21.37
C LYS A 206 7.41 -4.53 -20.37
N LYS A 207 8.60 -4.11 -20.81
CA LYS A 207 9.62 -3.52 -19.92
C LYS A 207 9.11 -2.22 -19.31
N ALA A 208 8.56 -1.32 -20.12
CA ALA A 208 7.98 -0.06 -19.66
C ALA A 208 6.82 -0.28 -18.67
N LEU A 209 5.94 -1.25 -18.95
CA LEU A 209 4.84 -1.60 -18.05
C LEU A 209 5.34 -2.12 -16.70
N ILE A 210 6.35 -2.99 -16.71
CA ILE A 210 6.97 -3.50 -15.48
C ILE A 210 7.67 -2.38 -14.71
N SER A 211 8.36 -1.46 -15.38
CA SER A 211 8.95 -0.28 -14.73
C SER A 211 7.87 0.58 -14.06
N TYR A 212 6.73 0.82 -14.74
CA TYR A 212 5.60 1.55 -14.16
C TYR A 212 5.06 0.85 -12.90
N MET A 213 4.88 -0.47 -12.96
CA MET A 213 4.44 -1.27 -11.81
C MET A 213 5.44 -1.19 -10.65
N LYS A 214 6.76 -1.25 -10.91
CA LYS A 214 7.81 -1.07 -9.88
C LYS A 214 7.66 0.29 -9.19
N ILE A 215 7.50 1.38 -9.95
CA ILE A 215 7.31 2.74 -9.39
C ILE A 215 6.04 2.79 -8.54
N TYR A 216 4.93 2.27 -9.07
CA TYR A 216 3.64 2.27 -8.39
C TYR A 216 3.67 1.53 -7.04
N PHE A 217 4.20 0.31 -7.03
CA PHE A 217 4.25 -0.47 -5.80
C PHE A 217 5.33 0.05 -4.84
N SER A 218 6.38 0.70 -5.34
CA SER A 218 7.31 1.45 -4.49
C SER A 218 6.59 2.60 -3.78
N GLN A 219 5.78 3.38 -4.50
CA GLN A 219 4.96 4.42 -3.89
C GLN A 219 3.96 3.85 -2.88
N MET A 220 3.30 2.73 -3.18
CA MET A 220 2.40 2.07 -2.23
C MET A 220 3.12 1.72 -0.91
N ILE A 221 4.30 1.10 -0.98
CA ILE A 221 5.07 0.76 0.23
C ILE A 221 5.56 2.02 0.94
N ASN A 222 5.94 3.07 0.21
CA ASN A 222 6.29 4.36 0.80
C ASN A 222 5.12 4.98 1.57
N GLU A 223 3.90 4.94 1.04
CA GLU A 223 2.70 5.41 1.73
C GLU A 223 2.36 4.56 2.96
N VAL A 224 2.56 3.24 2.89
CA VAL A 224 2.43 2.38 4.07
C VAL A 224 3.44 2.79 5.12
N ASN A 225 4.73 2.91 4.77
CA ASN A 225 5.77 3.36 5.70
C ASN A 225 5.40 4.70 6.35
N PHE A 226 4.95 5.66 5.55
CA PHE A 226 4.50 6.97 6.00
C PHE A 226 3.37 6.89 7.04
N LYS A 227 2.40 5.98 6.87
CA LYS A 227 1.35 5.75 7.87
C LYS A 227 1.91 5.21 9.19
N TYR A 228 2.86 4.28 9.14
CA TYR A 228 3.53 3.75 10.33
C TYR A 228 4.35 4.85 11.03
N LEU A 229 5.15 5.61 10.27
CA LEU A 229 5.92 6.73 10.81
C LEU A 229 5.03 7.78 11.48
N ASN A 230 3.91 8.16 10.85
CA ASN A 230 2.95 9.09 11.45
C ASN A 230 2.35 8.56 12.76
N SER A 231 2.07 7.26 12.81
CA SER A 231 1.44 6.62 13.97
C SER A 231 2.37 6.52 15.17
N PHE A 232 3.66 6.31 14.95
CA PHE A 232 4.65 6.08 16.01
C PHE A 232 5.55 7.29 16.29
N LYS A 233 5.33 8.45 15.64
CA LYS A 233 6.17 9.64 15.82
C LYS A 233 6.27 10.14 17.27
N ASP A 234 5.19 9.99 18.03
CA ASP A 234 5.05 10.42 19.43
C ASP A 234 5.29 9.27 20.42
N HIS A 235 5.85 8.15 19.94
CA HIS A 235 6.13 6.93 20.72
C HIS A 235 7.62 6.54 20.61
N PRO A 236 8.52 7.28 21.29
CA PRO A 236 9.97 7.11 21.12
C PRO A 236 10.50 5.73 21.53
N GLU A 237 9.78 4.98 22.36
CA GLU A 237 10.12 3.63 22.80
C GLU A 237 10.03 2.58 21.68
N LEU A 238 9.23 2.84 20.65
CA LEU A 238 9.01 1.92 19.53
C LEU A 238 8.84 2.69 18.21
N ARG A 239 9.81 2.53 17.32
CA ARG A 239 9.76 2.98 15.94
C ARG A 239 9.63 1.78 15.02
N ILE A 240 8.66 1.85 14.12
CA ILE A 240 8.44 0.85 13.08
C ILE A 240 8.55 1.56 11.73
N SER A 241 9.42 1.03 10.88
CA SER A 241 9.50 1.43 9.47
C SER A 241 9.15 0.23 8.59
N VAL A 242 8.51 0.50 7.46
CA VAL A 242 8.15 -0.50 6.45
C VAL A 242 8.97 -0.24 5.20
N LYS A 243 9.59 -1.29 4.66
CA LYS A 243 10.48 -1.17 3.51
C LYS A 243 10.10 -2.15 2.42
N LEU A 244 10.32 -1.75 1.18
CA LEU A 244 10.21 -2.64 0.05
C LEU A 244 11.47 -3.50 -0.03
N LYS A 245 11.30 -4.82 -0.09
CA LYS A 245 12.41 -5.75 -0.26
C LYS A 245 12.65 -6.10 -1.73
N ASN A 246 11.61 -6.55 -2.41
CA ASN A 246 11.67 -6.93 -3.82
C ASN A 246 10.24 -7.06 -4.40
N PHE A 247 10.15 -7.43 -5.68
CA PHE A 247 8.92 -7.68 -6.41
C PHE A 247 8.90 -9.07 -7.03
N ILE A 248 7.74 -9.70 -7.09
CA ILE A 248 7.45 -10.86 -7.92
C ILE A 248 6.18 -10.58 -8.71
N PHE A 249 6.31 -10.30 -10.00
CA PHE A 249 5.17 -10.00 -10.87
C PHE A 249 4.81 -11.17 -11.77
N SER A 250 3.60 -11.71 -11.63
CA SER A 250 3.03 -12.64 -12.62
C SER A 250 2.68 -11.88 -13.90
N THR A 251 3.31 -12.25 -15.02
CA THR A 251 3.05 -11.63 -16.34
C THR A 251 2.26 -12.54 -17.28
N LYS A 252 1.91 -13.75 -16.81
CA LYS A 252 1.07 -14.73 -17.49
C LYS A 252 0.14 -15.39 -16.48
N SER A 253 -1.03 -15.83 -16.94
CA SER A 253 -2.01 -16.52 -16.10
C SER A 253 -1.45 -17.78 -15.39
N SER A 254 -0.56 -18.52 -16.07
CA SER A 254 0.12 -19.71 -15.53
C SER A 254 0.94 -19.45 -14.27
N ASP A 255 1.39 -18.22 -14.08
CA ASP A 255 2.27 -17.83 -12.96
C ASP A 255 1.47 -17.52 -11.69
N SER A 256 0.15 -17.38 -11.82
CA SER A 256 -0.79 -16.96 -10.78
C SER A 256 -1.57 -18.12 -10.16
N LYS A 257 -0.87 -19.22 -9.86
CA LYS A 257 -1.49 -20.45 -9.32
C LYS A 257 -2.25 -20.20 -8.01
N TRP A 258 -1.78 -19.27 -7.17
CA TRP A 258 -2.36 -18.98 -5.86
C TRP A 258 -3.70 -18.25 -5.92
N SER A 259 -3.97 -17.49 -6.99
CA SER A 259 -5.24 -16.77 -7.18
C SER A 259 -6.11 -17.37 -8.28
N HIS A 260 -5.74 -18.53 -8.85
CA HIS A 260 -6.45 -19.10 -10.01
C HIS A 260 -7.87 -19.53 -9.64
N ARG A 261 -8.89 -19.14 -10.43
CA ARG A 261 -10.32 -19.42 -10.17
C ARG A 261 -10.64 -20.87 -9.80
N LYS A 262 -10.05 -21.82 -10.53
CA LYS A 262 -10.29 -23.26 -10.26
C LYS A 262 -9.80 -23.73 -8.89
N ARG A 263 -8.95 -22.96 -8.23
CA ARG A 263 -8.36 -23.29 -6.93
C ARG A 263 -9.07 -22.58 -5.79
N VAL A 264 -9.39 -21.30 -5.96
CA VAL A 264 -9.85 -20.42 -4.87
C VAL A 264 -11.11 -19.62 -5.21
N GLY A 265 -11.71 -19.88 -6.38
CA GLY A 265 -12.92 -19.20 -6.85
C GLY A 265 -14.20 -19.94 -6.48
N ILE A 266 -15.33 -19.23 -6.62
CA ILE A 266 -16.68 -19.77 -6.43
C ILE A 266 -17.27 -20.11 -7.80
N ASN A 267 -17.81 -21.31 -7.99
CA ASN A 267 -18.33 -21.74 -9.30
C ASN A 267 -19.71 -21.13 -9.59
N GLU A 268 -20.51 -20.93 -8.55
CA GLU A 268 -21.87 -20.41 -8.61
C GLU A 268 -21.87 -18.93 -9.01
N ILE A 269 -20.88 -18.16 -8.52
CA ILE A 269 -20.72 -16.73 -8.80
C ILE A 269 -19.26 -16.47 -9.21
N PRO A 270 -18.87 -16.83 -10.45
CA PRO A 270 -17.48 -16.71 -10.90
C PRO A 270 -17.08 -15.26 -11.16
N PHE A 271 -18.06 -14.36 -11.32
CA PHE A 271 -17.84 -12.93 -11.52
C PHE A 271 -18.86 -12.11 -10.72
N TYR A 272 -18.41 -11.02 -10.12
CA TYR A 272 -19.25 -10.02 -9.46
C TYR A 272 -18.76 -8.63 -9.82
N LYS A 273 -19.68 -7.74 -10.22
CA LYS A 273 -19.36 -6.39 -10.72
C LYS A 273 -18.18 -6.37 -11.72
N GLN A 274 -18.19 -7.29 -12.69
CA GLN A 274 -17.19 -7.48 -13.76
C GLN A 274 -15.79 -7.93 -13.29
N LYS A 275 -15.61 -8.28 -12.01
CA LYS A 275 -14.39 -8.86 -11.48
C LYS A 275 -14.55 -10.36 -11.28
N GLU A 276 -13.49 -11.11 -11.54
CA GLU A 276 -13.43 -12.52 -11.15
C GLU A 276 -13.46 -12.62 -9.62
N VAL A 277 -14.28 -13.54 -9.09
CA VAL A 277 -14.46 -13.73 -7.64
C VAL A 277 -13.50 -14.80 -7.12
N VAL A 278 -12.85 -14.51 -6.00
CA VAL A 278 -12.00 -15.45 -5.25
C VAL A 278 -12.29 -15.33 -3.76
N LEU A 279 -12.27 -16.45 -3.04
CA LEU A 279 -12.49 -16.50 -1.59
C LEU A 279 -11.23 -16.08 -0.84
N ALA A 280 -11.35 -15.18 0.12
CA ALA A 280 -10.21 -14.61 0.83
C ALA A 280 -9.42 -15.68 1.61
N ASP A 281 -10.10 -16.53 2.37
CA ASP A 281 -9.49 -17.61 3.17
C ASP A 281 -8.72 -18.61 2.28
N ASP A 282 -9.34 -19.05 1.19
CA ASP A 282 -8.71 -19.99 0.27
C ASP A 282 -7.53 -19.33 -0.46
N THR A 283 -7.67 -18.05 -0.81
CA THR A 283 -6.64 -17.29 -1.51
C THR A 283 -5.41 -17.05 -0.64
N ILE A 284 -5.58 -16.70 0.65
CA ILE A 284 -4.42 -16.47 1.53
C ILE A 284 -3.71 -17.77 1.88
N MET A 285 -4.45 -18.88 2.05
CA MET A 285 -3.84 -20.21 2.24
C MET A 285 -3.08 -20.65 0.98
N ALA A 286 -3.68 -20.49 -0.21
CA ALA A 286 -3.02 -20.79 -1.47
C ALA A 286 -1.78 -19.90 -1.72
N PHE A 287 -1.84 -18.63 -1.31
CA PHE A 287 -0.71 -17.71 -1.39
C PHE A 287 0.41 -18.11 -0.42
N SER A 288 0.06 -18.52 0.81
CA SER A 288 1.02 -19.06 1.78
C SER A 288 1.78 -20.26 1.22
N GLU A 289 1.07 -21.26 0.69
CA GLU A 289 1.69 -22.44 0.07
C GLU A 289 2.58 -22.07 -1.11
N PHE A 290 2.11 -21.14 -1.96
CA PHE A 290 2.88 -20.65 -3.10
C PHE A 290 4.18 -19.99 -2.67
N MET A 291 4.17 -19.19 -1.61
CA MET A 291 5.36 -18.50 -1.11
C MET A 291 6.30 -19.44 -0.36
N VAL A 292 5.79 -20.35 0.47
CA VAL A 292 6.60 -21.37 1.16
C VAL A 292 7.29 -22.30 0.15
N GLY A 293 6.66 -22.57 -0.99
CA GLY A 293 7.24 -23.38 -2.06
C GLY A 293 8.34 -22.66 -2.88
N LYS A 294 8.54 -21.35 -2.71
CA LYS A 294 9.57 -20.61 -3.45
C LYS A 294 10.94 -20.70 -2.78
N LYS A 295 11.95 -20.99 -3.59
CA LYS A 295 13.36 -20.81 -3.22
C LYS A 295 13.80 -19.42 -3.66
N LEU A 296 13.94 -18.51 -2.69
CA LEU A 296 14.47 -17.17 -2.91
C LEU A 296 15.88 -17.07 -2.30
N ASN A 297 16.76 -16.30 -2.94
CA ASN A 297 18.12 -16.04 -2.46
C ASN A 297 18.20 -14.83 -1.51
N TYR A 298 17.06 -14.32 -1.06
CA TYR A 298 16.96 -13.22 -0.10
C TYR A 298 15.84 -13.49 0.92
N THR A 299 15.97 -12.89 2.09
CA THR A 299 14.96 -12.93 3.15
C THR A 299 13.98 -11.77 3.03
N TYR A 300 12.86 -11.86 3.74
CA TYR A 300 11.86 -10.80 3.89
C TYR A 300 11.04 -11.11 5.16
N ASP A 301 10.44 -10.09 5.77
CA ASP A 301 9.65 -10.23 7.00
C ASP A 301 8.17 -10.44 6.71
N HIS A 302 7.67 -9.86 5.61
CA HIS A 302 6.27 -10.00 5.20
C HIS A 302 6.16 -10.11 3.70
N ALA A 303 5.28 -10.96 3.17
CA ALA A 303 4.92 -10.91 1.75
C ALA A 303 3.44 -10.59 1.58
N VAL A 304 3.14 -9.67 0.67
CA VAL A 304 1.78 -9.32 0.29
C VAL A 304 1.47 -9.85 -1.11
N GLY A 305 0.38 -10.63 -1.22
CA GLY A 305 -0.23 -11.04 -2.48
C GLY A 305 -1.26 -10.01 -2.94
N ILE A 306 -1.05 -9.40 -4.11
CA ILE A 306 -1.91 -8.34 -4.64
C ILE A 306 -2.65 -8.85 -5.87
N THR A 307 -3.97 -8.68 -5.89
CA THR A 307 -4.85 -9.06 -7.01
C THR A 307 -5.81 -7.93 -7.36
N SER A 308 -6.26 -7.86 -8.62
CA SER A 308 -7.37 -6.99 -9.04
C SER A 308 -8.72 -7.72 -9.07
N LYS A 309 -8.75 -8.99 -8.68
CA LYS A 309 -9.97 -9.79 -8.49
C LYS A 309 -10.80 -9.27 -7.31
N ASP A 310 -12.01 -9.79 -7.16
CA ASP A 310 -12.90 -9.48 -6.04
C ASP A 310 -12.70 -10.53 -4.94
N LEU A 311 -12.08 -10.13 -3.84
CA LEU A 311 -11.94 -10.93 -2.63
C LEU A 311 -13.29 -11.00 -1.93
N TRP A 312 -13.75 -12.22 -1.69
CA TRP A 312 -15.01 -12.48 -1.00
C TRP A 312 -14.76 -13.11 0.36
N SER A 313 -15.57 -12.70 1.33
CA SER A 313 -15.65 -13.44 2.59
C SER A 313 -16.14 -14.86 2.33
N SER A 314 -15.54 -15.80 3.05
CA SER A 314 -15.93 -17.21 3.03
C SER A 314 -17.20 -17.49 3.82
N ASP A 315 -17.73 -16.49 4.55
CA ASP A 315 -19.00 -16.59 5.26
C ASP A 315 -20.17 -16.69 4.27
N GLN A 316 -20.78 -17.88 4.21
CA GLN A 316 -21.89 -18.19 3.32
C GLN A 316 -23.24 -17.68 3.84
N TYR A 317 -23.33 -17.24 5.10
CA TYR A 317 -24.55 -16.64 5.67
C TYR A 317 -24.72 -15.18 5.23
N LEU A 318 -23.66 -14.55 4.74
CA LEU A 318 -23.68 -13.20 4.19
C LEU A 318 -24.20 -13.19 2.74
N GLY A 319 -24.92 -12.12 2.39
CA GLY A 319 -25.31 -11.86 1.01
C GLY A 319 -24.10 -11.57 0.11
N SER A 320 -24.29 -11.68 -1.22
CA SER A 320 -23.21 -11.43 -2.18
C SER A 320 -22.59 -10.04 -2.04
N HIS A 321 -23.38 -9.04 -1.65
CA HIS A 321 -22.87 -7.69 -1.45
C HIS A 321 -21.91 -7.62 -0.26
N GLU A 322 -22.32 -8.11 0.90
CA GLU A 322 -21.55 -8.12 2.15
C GLU A 322 -20.27 -8.92 1.99
N ARG A 323 -20.34 -10.08 1.32
CA ARG A 323 -19.16 -10.91 1.03
C ARG A 323 -18.12 -10.17 0.18
N SER A 324 -18.58 -9.42 -0.83
CA SER A 324 -17.73 -8.66 -1.76
C SER A 324 -17.02 -7.44 -1.12
N LEU A 325 -17.34 -7.09 0.12
CA LEU A 325 -16.71 -5.94 0.79
C LEU A 325 -15.26 -6.23 1.19
N THR A 326 -14.89 -7.50 1.35
CA THR A 326 -13.54 -7.93 1.76
C THR A 326 -12.50 -7.34 0.83
N SER A 327 -11.54 -6.60 1.38
CA SER A 327 -10.49 -5.92 0.59
C SER A 327 -9.08 -6.38 0.92
N GLY A 328 -8.92 -7.14 2.00
CA GLY A 328 -7.65 -7.73 2.41
C GLY A 328 -7.84 -8.80 3.48
N MET A 329 -6.80 -9.60 3.67
CA MET A 329 -6.73 -10.58 4.73
C MET A 329 -5.28 -10.85 5.13
N ALA A 330 -5.04 -11.02 6.44
CA ALA A 330 -3.75 -11.38 7.00
C ALA A 330 -3.85 -12.51 8.04
N PHE A 331 -2.70 -13.12 8.35
CA PHE A 331 -2.58 -13.98 9.51
C PHE A 331 -2.23 -13.16 10.75
N PHE A 332 -3.09 -13.20 11.77
CA PHE A 332 -2.94 -12.39 12.97
C PHE A 332 -1.69 -12.77 13.80
N GLY A 333 -0.81 -11.79 14.07
CA GLY A 333 0.34 -11.95 14.95
C GLY A 333 1.37 -12.97 14.45
N ARG A 334 1.49 -13.14 13.13
CA ARG A 334 2.34 -14.16 12.49
C ARG A 334 3.50 -13.61 11.66
N ILE A 335 3.90 -12.35 11.81
CA ILE A 335 4.99 -11.77 10.99
C ILE A 335 6.32 -12.54 11.09
N CYS A 336 6.63 -13.17 12.22
CA CYS A 336 7.83 -14.01 12.38
C CYS A 336 7.63 -15.47 11.95
N SER A 337 6.43 -15.86 11.53
CA SER A 337 6.13 -17.25 11.13
C SER A 337 6.68 -17.55 9.74
N PRO A 338 7.48 -18.62 9.55
CA PRO A 338 7.94 -18.99 8.21
C PRO A 338 6.81 -19.38 7.26
N LYS A 339 5.64 -19.79 7.79
CA LYS A 339 4.48 -20.22 7.00
C LYS A 339 3.34 -19.21 6.91
N PHE A 340 3.31 -18.23 7.81
CA PHE A 340 2.12 -17.37 7.99
C PHE A 340 2.46 -15.88 8.04
N LYS A 341 3.64 -15.46 7.57
CA LYS A 341 4.05 -14.06 7.48
C LYS A 341 3.53 -13.34 6.23
N PHE A 342 2.26 -13.57 5.92
CA PHE A 342 1.67 -13.21 4.63
C PHE A 342 0.34 -12.50 4.79
N SER A 343 0.04 -11.62 3.83
CA SER A 343 -1.29 -11.07 3.63
C SER A 343 -1.67 -11.08 2.15
N ILE A 344 -2.94 -10.91 1.86
CA ILE A 344 -3.46 -10.65 0.52
C ILE A 344 -4.29 -9.37 0.53
N ILE A 345 -4.30 -8.63 -0.59
CA ILE A 345 -5.11 -7.41 -0.74
C ILE A 345 -5.68 -7.30 -2.15
N GLU A 346 -6.81 -6.61 -2.26
CA GLU A 346 -7.29 -6.05 -3.52
C GLU A 346 -6.58 -4.73 -3.84
N ASP A 347 -6.12 -4.58 -5.08
CA ASP A 347 -5.78 -3.26 -5.63
C ASP A 347 -6.17 -3.14 -7.11
N ASN A 348 -6.73 -1.98 -7.45
CA ASN A 348 -7.20 -1.68 -8.80
C ASN A 348 -6.25 -0.73 -9.56
N ALA A 349 -4.96 -0.71 -9.23
CA ALA A 349 -3.95 0.16 -9.85
C ALA A 349 -4.21 1.67 -9.67
N ILE A 350 -4.86 2.05 -8.57
CA ILE A 350 -5.26 3.43 -8.24
C ILE A 350 -4.92 3.84 -6.80
N LEU A 351 -3.91 3.19 -6.22
CA LEU A 351 -3.49 3.24 -4.82
C LEU A 351 -4.67 3.01 -3.87
N GLY A 352 -5.52 2.04 -4.21
CA GLY A 352 -6.68 1.66 -3.39
C GLY A 352 -6.25 0.77 -2.23
N GLY A 353 -5.32 -0.14 -2.48
CA GLY A 353 -4.84 -1.11 -1.50
C GLY A 353 -3.87 -0.57 -0.44
N THR A 354 -3.46 0.71 -0.48
CA THR A 354 -2.46 1.25 0.47
C THR A 354 -2.93 1.14 1.93
N THR A 355 -4.13 1.63 2.24
CA THR A 355 -4.66 1.56 3.62
C THR A 355 -4.90 0.12 4.02
N THR A 356 -5.42 -0.72 3.11
CA THR A 356 -5.57 -2.16 3.31
C THR A 356 -4.25 -2.82 3.67
N LEU A 357 -3.16 -2.57 2.93
CA LEU A 357 -1.86 -3.16 3.24
C LEU A 357 -1.35 -2.72 4.62
N ALA A 358 -1.50 -1.43 4.97
CA ALA A 358 -1.11 -0.95 6.27
C ALA A 358 -1.89 -1.65 7.40
N HIS A 359 -3.19 -1.85 7.19
CA HIS A 359 -4.09 -2.60 8.07
C HIS A 359 -3.67 -4.06 8.23
N GLU A 360 -3.44 -4.76 7.12
CA GLU A 360 -3.04 -6.17 7.11
C GLU A 360 -1.67 -6.41 7.77
N ILE A 361 -0.72 -5.51 7.59
CA ILE A 361 0.55 -5.57 8.36
C ILE A 361 0.27 -5.33 9.84
N GLY A 362 -0.68 -4.46 10.19
CA GLY A 362 -1.11 -4.19 11.57
C GLY A 362 -1.62 -5.46 12.26
N HIS A 363 -2.45 -6.24 11.57
CA HIS A 363 -2.84 -7.58 12.02
C HIS A 363 -1.65 -8.52 12.16
N SER A 364 -0.75 -8.54 11.18
CA SER A 364 0.44 -9.41 11.19
C SER A 364 1.36 -9.16 12.39
N ILE A 365 1.35 -7.93 12.93
CA ILE A 365 2.11 -7.50 14.12
C ILE A 365 1.23 -7.33 15.37
N GLY A 366 0.06 -7.94 15.41
CA GLY A 366 -0.69 -8.19 16.64
C GLY A 366 -1.75 -7.15 17.02
N SER A 367 -2.13 -6.24 16.12
CA SER A 367 -3.30 -5.38 16.34
C SER A 367 -4.58 -6.08 15.91
N ASP A 368 -5.63 -6.04 16.73
CA ASP A 368 -6.99 -6.41 16.32
C ASP A 368 -7.73 -5.16 15.78
N HIS A 369 -8.98 -5.30 15.34
CA HIS A 369 -9.77 -4.15 14.92
C HIS A 369 -10.09 -3.19 16.09
N ASP A 370 -10.15 -1.90 15.79
CA ASP A 370 -10.73 -0.90 16.68
C ASP A 370 -12.24 -1.13 16.84
N GLY A 371 -12.81 -0.78 17.99
CA GLY A 371 -14.25 -0.93 18.27
C GLY A 371 -14.71 -2.32 18.66
N ILE A 372 -13.81 -3.31 18.78
CA ILE A 372 -14.16 -4.64 19.30
C ILE A 372 -14.51 -4.54 20.79
N GLN A 373 -15.75 -4.92 21.12
CA GLN A 373 -16.24 -4.98 22.50
C GLN A 373 -15.40 -5.96 23.34
N GLY A 374 -14.95 -5.51 24.52
CA GLY A 374 -14.21 -6.33 25.47
C GLY A 374 -12.68 -6.27 25.36
N LEU A 375 -12.11 -5.84 24.22
CA LEU A 375 -10.66 -5.68 24.05
C LEU A 375 -10.23 -4.20 24.08
N TYR A 376 -10.98 -3.31 23.42
CA TYR A 376 -10.56 -1.91 23.23
C TYR A 376 -11.74 -0.94 23.40
N LYS A 377 -12.32 -0.88 24.61
CA LYS A 377 -13.51 -0.05 24.94
C LYS A 377 -13.36 1.45 24.63
N ASN A 378 -12.13 1.93 24.43
CA ASN A 378 -11.80 3.36 24.31
C ASN A 378 -11.39 3.82 22.90
N CYS A 379 -11.51 2.96 21.88
CA CYS A 379 -11.26 3.32 20.48
C CYS A 379 -12.45 2.84 19.62
N SER A 380 -13.21 3.78 19.05
CA SER A 380 -14.39 3.42 18.28
C SER A 380 -14.01 3.02 16.86
N ALA A 381 -14.67 2.01 16.30
CA ALA A 381 -14.58 1.68 14.88
C ALA A 381 -14.93 2.89 13.99
N SER A 382 -15.85 3.75 14.44
CA SER A 382 -16.31 4.94 13.72
C SER A 382 -15.25 6.06 13.63
N ASP A 383 -14.19 6.00 14.42
CA ASP A 383 -13.14 7.01 14.40
C ASP A 383 -12.28 6.94 13.13
N GLY A 384 -12.35 5.83 12.39
CA GLY A 384 -11.75 5.68 11.06
C GLY A 384 -10.22 5.63 11.07
N PHE A 385 -9.63 5.09 12.13
CA PHE A 385 -8.20 4.78 12.19
C PHE A 385 -7.85 3.59 11.29
N ILE A 386 -6.56 3.35 11.07
CA ILE A 386 -6.10 2.28 10.17
C ILE A 386 -6.75 0.92 10.50
N MET A 387 -6.95 0.58 11.77
CA MET A 387 -7.54 -0.70 12.21
C MET A 387 -9.06 -0.68 12.38
N SER A 388 -9.77 0.34 11.89
CA SER A 388 -11.22 0.26 11.77
C SER A 388 -11.60 -0.96 10.90
N PRO A 389 -12.64 -1.74 11.26
CA PRO A 389 -13.05 -2.96 10.53
C PRO A 389 -13.62 -2.68 9.13
N SER A 390 -13.79 -1.40 8.79
CA SER A 390 -14.22 -0.95 7.47
C SER A 390 -13.51 0.36 7.13
N ILE A 391 -13.34 0.63 5.84
CA ILE A 391 -12.62 1.83 5.39
C ILE A 391 -13.48 3.07 5.53
N LEU A 392 -13.12 3.91 6.49
CA LEU A 392 -13.64 5.27 6.65
C LEU A 392 -12.55 6.26 6.24
N ILE A 393 -12.72 6.90 5.08
CA ILE A 393 -11.76 7.90 4.61
C ILE A 393 -11.86 9.13 5.49
N SER A 394 -10.80 9.37 6.24
CA SER A 394 -10.58 10.56 7.05
C SER A 394 -9.08 10.79 7.25
N LEU A 395 -8.68 11.87 7.90
CA LEU A 395 -7.29 12.06 8.32
C LEU A 395 -6.80 10.97 9.30
N ASN A 396 -7.72 10.32 10.04
CA ASN A 396 -7.35 9.20 10.91
C ASN A 396 -6.96 7.95 10.13
N SER A 397 -7.39 7.80 8.88
CA SER A 397 -6.98 6.67 8.02
C SER A 397 -5.49 6.69 7.65
N ASN A 398 -4.75 7.73 8.06
CA ASN A 398 -3.29 7.84 7.99
C ASN A 398 -2.56 7.50 9.29
N LYS A 399 -3.25 7.06 10.35
CA LYS A 399 -2.61 6.64 11.59
C LYS A 399 -3.36 5.53 12.35
N PHE A 400 -2.63 4.80 13.18
CA PHE A 400 -3.19 3.84 14.13
C PHE A 400 -3.86 4.57 15.30
N SER A 401 -4.90 3.96 15.88
CA SER A 401 -5.48 4.42 17.14
C SER A 401 -4.52 4.17 18.30
N LYS A 402 -4.76 4.81 19.46
CA LYS A 402 -4.00 4.52 20.68
C LYS A 402 -4.09 3.04 21.10
N CYS A 403 -5.24 2.40 20.87
CA CYS A 403 -5.48 0.99 21.21
C CYS A 403 -4.66 0.07 20.30
N SER A 404 -4.67 0.35 18.99
CA SER A 404 -3.85 -0.37 18.01
C SER A 404 -2.36 -0.22 18.33
N ILE A 405 -1.90 1.00 18.63
CA ILE A 405 -0.49 1.25 19.00
C ILE A 405 -0.09 0.44 20.24
N GLU A 406 -0.93 0.39 21.26
CA GLU A 406 -0.68 -0.40 22.47
C GLU A 406 -0.62 -1.91 22.17
N ALA A 407 -1.54 -2.42 21.36
CA ALA A 407 -1.54 -3.83 20.92
C ALA A 407 -0.25 -4.18 20.17
N ILE A 408 0.16 -3.34 19.22
CA ILE A 408 1.40 -3.51 18.46
C ILE A 408 2.62 -3.45 19.38
N LYS A 409 2.68 -2.50 20.31
CA LYS A 409 3.77 -2.44 21.30
C LYS A 409 3.85 -3.71 22.12
N ASN A 410 2.72 -4.20 22.61
CA ASN A 410 2.65 -5.43 23.38
C ASN A 410 3.15 -6.63 22.59
N TYR A 411 2.82 -6.73 21.30
CA TYR A 411 3.32 -7.80 20.45
C TYR A 411 4.82 -7.65 20.14
N MET A 412 5.25 -6.48 19.68
CA MET A 412 6.62 -6.25 19.20
C MET A 412 7.64 -6.26 20.33
N LEU A 413 7.29 -5.77 21.52
CA LEU A 413 8.23 -5.63 22.63
C LEU A 413 8.27 -6.86 23.54
N LYS A 414 7.24 -7.71 23.54
CA LYS A 414 7.26 -9.00 24.26
C LYS A 414 8.02 -10.08 23.51
N ASN A 415 8.07 -10.02 22.19
CA ASN A 415 8.78 -10.98 21.34
C ASN A 415 10.23 -10.54 21.02
N ARG A 416 10.89 -9.83 21.95
CA ARG A 416 12.29 -9.44 21.81
C ARG A 416 13.25 -10.61 21.97
#